data_AF-A0A820QRB6-F1
#
_entry.id   AF-A0A820QRB6-F1
#
_cell.length_a   1.000
_cell.length_b   1.000
_cell.length_c   1.000
_cell.angle_alpha   90.00
_cell.angle_beta   90.00
_cell.angle_gamma   90.00
#
_symmetry.space_group_name_H-M   'P 1'
#
loop_
_entity.id
_entity.type
_entity.pdbx_description
1 polymer ?
#
loop_
_entity_poly.entity_id
_entity_poly.type
_entity_poly.pdbx_seq_one_letter_code
_entity_poly.pdbx_strand_id
1 'polypeptide(L)' 'RHNPNVKQWSIGKRQFNENPKEGIRWLVENNLLQNTPEHIAKFLFNETGLSKRAIGDYIGERYII' A
#
# COMPACT_ATOMS: atom_id res chain seq x y z
N ARG A 1 6.67 -24.51 3.20
CA ARG A 1 5.40 -23.90 2.73
C ARG A 1 5.73 -22.54 2.13
N HIS A 2 5.89 -22.45 0.81
CA HIS A 2 6.05 -21.17 0.12
C HIS A 2 4.65 -20.52 0.08
N ASN A 3 4.44 -19.42 0.79
CA ASN A 3 3.23 -18.61 0.60
C ASN A 3 3.49 -17.71 -0.63
N PRO A 4 2.91 -17.99 -1.80
CA PRO A 4 3.14 -17.19 -3.02
C PRO A 4 2.81 -15.70 -2.79
N ASN A 5 1.90 -15.44 -1.86
CA ASN A 5 1.47 -14.11 -1.47
C ASN A 5 2.59 -13.29 -0.81
N VAL A 6 3.57 -13.88 -0.09
CA VAL A 6 4.62 -13.12 0.62
C VAL A 6 5.50 -12.33 -0.37
N LYS A 7 5.83 -12.95 -1.51
CA LYS A 7 6.60 -12.30 -2.57
C LYS A 7 5.80 -11.15 -3.20
N GLN A 8 4.52 -11.38 -3.49
CA GLN A 8 3.64 -10.37 -4.06
C GLN A 8 3.42 -9.19 -3.09
N TRP A 9 3.20 -9.46 -1.81
CA TRP A 9 3.14 -8.45 -0.76
C TRP A 9 4.40 -7.58 -0.70
N SER A 10 5.57 -8.20 -0.81
CA SER A 10 6.84 -7.45 -0.82
C SER A 10 6.96 -6.53 -2.05
N ILE A 11 6.50 -7.00 -3.21
CA ILE A 11 6.47 -6.20 -4.44
C ILE A 11 5.50 -5.03 -4.29
N GLY A 12 4.28 -5.27 -3.80
CA GLY A 12 3.27 -4.23 -3.60
C GLY A 12 3.72 -3.17 -2.59
N LYS A 13 4.40 -3.56 -1.51
CA LYS A 13 5.01 -2.61 -0.55
C LYS A 13 6.13 -1.79 -1.17
N ARG A 14 6.98 -2.41 -2.01
CA ARG A 14 8.01 -1.67 -2.75
C ARG A 14 7.37 -0.66 -3.71
N GLN A 15 6.36 -1.08 -4.46
CA GLN A 15 5.62 -0.22 -5.38
C GLN A 15 4.96 0.94 -4.64
N PHE A 16 4.36 0.70 -3.47
CA PHE A 16 3.79 1.73 -2.62
C PHE A 16 4.83 2.76 -2.15
N ASN A 17 6.02 2.29 -1.75
CA ASN A 17 7.09 3.18 -1.32
C ASN A 17 7.64 4.07 -2.44
N GLU A 18 7.57 3.62 -3.70
CA GLU A 18 7.97 4.37 -4.89
C GLU A 18 6.86 5.30 -5.40
N ASN A 19 5.64 4.78 -5.51
CA ASN A 19 4.45 5.51 -5.91
C ASN A 19 3.24 4.98 -5.12
N PRO A 20 2.78 5.71 -4.09
CA PRO A 20 1.76 5.21 -3.16
C PRO A 20 0.44 4.85 -3.83
N LYS A 21 -0.03 5.66 -4.79
CA LYS A 21 -1.27 5.41 -5.54
C LYS A 21 -1.19 4.14 -6.37
N GLU A 22 -0.12 3.99 -7.14
CA GLU A 22 0.09 2.80 -7.98
C GLU A 22 0.32 1.55 -7.12
N GLY A 23 0.98 1.67 -5.97
CA GLY A 23 1.15 0.56 -5.03
C GLY A 23 -0.16 0.04 -4.46
N ILE A 24 -1.06 0.94 -4.00
CA ILE A 24 -2.40 0.54 -3.54
C ILE A 24 -3.19 -0.10 -4.68
N ARG A 25 -3.19 0.50 -5.87
CA ARG A 25 -3.86 -0.04 -7.04
C ARG A 25 -3.35 -1.44 -7.39
N TRP A 26 -2.04 -1.65 -7.42
CA TRP A 26 -1.44 -2.95 -7.70
C TRP A 26 -1.84 -4.00 -6.66
N LEU A 27 -1.83 -3.64 -5.38
CA LEU A 27 -2.26 -4.52 -4.28
C LEU A 27 -3.75 -4.91 -4.40
N VAL A 28 -4.61 -3.97 -4.83
CA VAL A 28 -6.03 -4.21 -5.09
C VAL A 28 -6.24 -5.11 -6.30
N GLU A 29 -5.60 -4.82 -7.43
CA GLU A 29 -5.72 -5.60 -8.66
C GLU A 29 -5.24 -7.05 -8.49
N ASN A 30 -4.25 -7.28 -7.61
CA ASN A 30 -3.75 -8.61 -7.28
C ASN A 30 -4.55 -9.31 -6.16
N ASN A 31 -5.68 -8.74 -5.71
CA ASN A 31 -6.50 -9.26 -4.61
C ASN A 31 -5.75 -9.44 -3.28
N LEU A 32 -4.70 -8.64 -3.05
CA LEU A 32 -3.93 -8.63 -1.81
C LEU A 32 -4.48 -7.62 -0.81
N LEU A 33 -5.13 -6.57 -1.29
CA LEU A 33 -5.75 -5.52 -0.49
C LEU A 33 -7.18 -5.26 -0.97
N GLN A 34 -8.13 -5.15 -0.05
CA GLN A 34 -9.50 -4.74 -0.43
C GLN A 34 -9.55 -3.24 -0.70
N ASN A 35 -10.23 -2.84 -1.76
CA ASN A 35 -10.42 -1.44 -2.12
C ASN A 35 -11.50 -0.76 -1.26
N THR A 36 -11.29 -0.78 0.05
CA THR A 36 -12.16 -0.11 1.04
C THR A 36 -11.30 0.77 1.94
N PRO A 37 -11.81 1.95 2.36
CA PRO A 37 -11.05 2.87 3.21
C PRO A 37 -10.52 2.20 4.49
N GLU A 38 -11.30 1.30 5.10
CA GLU A 38 -10.93 0.60 6.33
C GLU A 38 -9.74 -0.35 6.13
N HIS A 39 -9.73 -1.10 5.03
CA HIS A 39 -8.63 -2.03 4.74
C HIS A 39 -7.38 -1.28 4.30
N ILE A 40 -7.52 -0.20 3.54
CA ILE A 40 -6.40 0.67 3.18
C ILE A 40 -5.81 1.33 4.43
N ALA A 41 -6.64 1.85 5.34
CA ALA A 41 -6.16 2.41 6.61
C ALA A 41 -5.43 1.37 7.47
N LYS A 42 -5.97 0.14 7.57
CA LYS A 42 -5.31 -0.98 8.27
C LYS A 42 -3.96 -1.32 7.63
N PHE A 43 -3.87 -1.32 6.30
CA PHE A 43 -2.60 -1.52 5.58
C PHE A 43 -1.59 -0.43 5.93
N LEU A 44 -1.98 0.85 5.82
CA LEU A 44 -1.11 2.00 6.10
C LEU A 44 -0.62 2.03 7.56
N PHE A 45 -1.43 1.53 8.50
CA PHE A 45 -1.12 1.56 9.93
C PHE A 45 -0.36 0.33 10.43
N ASN A 46 -0.73 -0.88 9.97
CA ASN A 46 -0.21 -2.13 10.52
C ASN A 46 0.94 -2.75 9.71
N GLU A 47 1.09 -2.43 8.43
CA GLU A 47 2.12 -3.08 7.62
C GLU A 47 3.53 -2.55 7.89
N THR A 48 4.44 -3.49 8.08
CA THR A 48 5.86 -3.20 8.29
C THR A 48 6.59 -2.96 6.97
N GLY A 49 7.55 -2.04 6.97
CA GLY A 49 8.36 -1.73 5.78
C GLY A 49 7.73 -0.74 4.81
N LEU A 50 6.63 -0.09 5.20
CA LEU A 50 6.10 1.08 4.49
C LEU A 50 6.89 2.33 4.88
N SER A 51 7.21 3.16 3.89
CA SER A 51 7.87 4.45 4.10
C SER A 51 6.89 5.44 4.72
N LYS A 52 7.25 6.02 5.87
CA LYS A 52 6.44 7.07 6.53
C LYS A 52 6.19 8.27 5.62
N ARG A 53 7.14 8.59 4.74
CA ARG A 53 6.99 9.63 3.72
C ARG A 53 5.93 9.25 2.70
N ALA A 54 5.99 8.03 2.15
CA ALA A 54 5.00 7.54 1.18
C ALA A 54 3.58 7.50 1.77
N ILE A 55 3.46 7.10 3.04
CA ILE A 55 2.19 7.17 3.78
C ILE A 55 1.71 8.63 3.88
N GLY A 56 2.60 9.54 4.27
CA GLY A 56 2.29 10.97 4.36
C GLY A 56 1.86 11.56 3.02
N ASP A 57 2.57 11.24 1.93
CA ASP A 57 2.24 11.69 0.58
C ASP A 57 0.87 11.14 0.14
N TYR A 58 0.58 9.86 0.39
CA TYR A 58 -0.71 9.24 0.03
C TYR A 58 -1.90 9.84 0.77
N ILE A 59 -1.75 10.12 2.06
CA ILE A 59 -2.82 10.70 2.89
C ILE A 59 -2.91 12.22 2.67
N GLY A 60 -1.76 12.86 2.43
CA GLY A 60 -1.58 14.31 2.31
C GLY A 60 -1.79 14.88 0.91
N GLU A 61 -1.97 14.05 -0.13
CA GLU A 61 -2.27 14.50 -1.49
C GLU A 61 -3.63 15.23 -1.64
N ARG A 62 -4.37 15.47 -0.54
CA ARG A 62 -5.39 16.52 -0.47
C ARG A 62 -4.87 17.70 0.35
N TYR A 63 -5.03 18.89 -0.22
CA TYR A 63 -4.81 20.25 0.32
C TYR A 63 -3.48 20.94 -0.03
N ILE A 64 -3.26 21.21 -1.31
CA ILE A 64 -2.71 22.51 -1.72
C ILE A 64 -3.69 23.09 -2.74
N ILE A 65 -4.65 23.86 -2.22
CA ILE A 65 -5.45 24.85 -2.95
C ILE A 65 -4.79 26.21 -2.74
#